data_AF-A0A0F2PIY3-F1
#
_entry.id   AF-A0A0F2PIY3-F1
#
_cell.length_a   1.000
_cell.length_b   1.000
_cell.length_c   1.000
_cell.angle_alpha   90.00
_cell.angle_beta   90.00
_cell.angle_gamma   90.00
#
_symmetry.space_group_name_H-M   'P 1'
#
loop_
_entity.id
_entity.type
_entity.pdbx_description
1 polymer ?
#
loop_
_entity_poly.entity_id
_entity_poly.type
_entity_poly.pdbx_seq_one_letter_code
_entity_poly.pdbx_strand_id
1 'polypeptide(L)' 'MARRRSIMSDRLKMELAEELGVADVVRAEGGFGSVSSRNCGNLVRLAIQRAESLMM' A
#
# COMPACT_ATOMS: atom_id res chain seq x y z
N MET A 1 9.60 24.19 -1.81
CA MET A 1 10.10 22.79 -1.85
C MET A 1 9.12 21.96 -2.66
N ALA A 2 9.55 21.32 -3.74
CA ALA A 2 8.67 20.45 -4.53
C ALA A 2 8.14 19.32 -3.64
N ARG A 3 6.81 19.21 -3.51
CA ARG A 3 6.17 18.14 -2.75
C ARG A 3 6.57 16.82 -3.40
N ARG A 4 7.43 16.02 -2.73
CA ARG A 4 7.83 14.69 -3.19
C ARG A 4 6.53 13.91 -3.47
N ARG A 5 6.26 13.64 -4.75
CA ARG A 5 5.10 12.82 -5.12
C ARG A 5 5.33 11.42 -4.56
N SER A 6 4.30 10.86 -3.93
CA SER A 6 4.33 9.45 -3.53
C SER A 6 4.48 8.58 -4.77
N ILE A 7 5.26 7.50 -4.67
CA ILE A 7 5.48 6.55 -5.77
C ILE A 7 4.19 5.77 -6.06
N MET A 8 3.48 5.35 -5.00
CA MET A 8 2.18 4.69 -5.11
C MET A 8 1.06 5.71 -5.07
N SER A 9 0.09 5.58 -5.98
CA SER A 9 -1.18 6.30 -5.92
C SER A 9 -2.01 5.81 -4.73
N ASP A 10 -2.91 6.65 -4.21
CA ASP A 10 -3.75 6.24 -3.08
C ASP A 10 -4.70 5.09 -3.45
N ARG A 11 -5.15 5.05 -4.71
CA ARG A 11 -5.89 3.89 -5.25
C ARG A 11 -5.09 2.60 -5.13
N LEU A 12 -3.84 2.59 -5.61
CA LEU A 12 -2.99 1.41 -5.54
C LEU A 12 -2.73 0.98 -4.09
N LYS A 13 -2.48 1.94 -3.18
CA LYS A 13 -2.31 1.62 -1.75
C LYS A 13 -3.54 0.92 -1.17
N MET A 14 -4.75 1.40 -1.51
CA MET A 14 -6.00 0.80 -1.02
C MET A 14 -6.24 -0.60 -1.60
N GLU A 15 -6.00 -0.81 -2.90
CA GLU A 15 -6.13 -2.13 -3.53
C GLU A 15 -5.19 -3.16 -2.89
N LEU A 16 -3.94 -2.78 -2.61
CA LEU A 16 -2.98 -3.64 -1.93
C LEU A 16 -3.37 -3.88 -0.47
N ALA A 17 -3.94 -2.87 0.20
CA ALA A 17 -4.46 -3.02 1.56
C ALA A 17 -5.66 -3.98 1.62
N GLU A 18 -6.50 -4.00 0.60
CA GLU A 18 -7.63 -4.94 0.48
C GLU A 18 -7.11 -6.37 0.32
N GLU A 19 -6.15 -6.60 -0.58
CA GLU A 19 -5.54 -7.93 -0.76
C GLU A 19 -4.81 -8.44 0.49
N LEU A 20 -4.24 -7.54 1.29
CA LEU A 20 -3.59 -7.89 2.55
C LEU A 20 -4.55 -7.98 3.75
N GLY A 21 -5.84 -7.67 3.57
CA GLY A 21 -6.84 -7.69 4.64
C GLY A 21 -6.63 -6.60 5.70
N VAL A 22 -5.96 -5.50 5.37
CA VAL A 22 -5.72 -4.36 6.29
C VAL A 22 -6.50 -3.10 5.92
N ALA A 23 -7.26 -3.13 4.83
CA ALA A 23 -8.02 -1.98 4.34
C ALA A 23 -9.00 -1.43 5.38
N ASP A 24 -9.63 -2.26 6.19
CA ASP A 24 -10.58 -1.81 7.21
C ASP A 24 -9.92 -0.95 8.27
N VAL A 25 -8.70 -1.32 8.69
CA VAL A 25 -7.89 -0.50 9.61
C VAL A 25 -7.53 0.83 8.96
N VAL A 26 -7.13 0.81 7.68
CA VAL A 26 -6.77 2.03 6.95
C VAL A 26 -7.96 2.98 6.82
N ARG A 27 -9.17 2.44 6.55
CA ARG A 27 -10.40 3.24 6.44
C ARG A 27 -10.84 3.80 7.80
N ALA A 28 -10.77 2.99 8.86
CA ALA A 28 -11.15 3.42 10.21
C ALA A 28 -10.23 4.52 10.75
N GLU A 29 -8.93 4.39 10.51
CA GLU A 29 -7.89 5.26 11.08
C GLU A 29 -7.49 6.40 10.13
N GLY A 30 -8.08 6.46 8.94
CA GLY A 30 -7.80 7.49 7.92
C GLY A 30 -6.40 7.39 7.29
N GLY A 31 -5.70 6.26 7.44
CA GLY A 31 -4.38 6.06 6.86
C GLY A 31 -3.64 4.83 7.36
N PHE A 32 -2.37 4.72 6.96
CA PHE A 32 -1.51 3.57 7.28
C PHE A 32 -0.79 3.70 8.63
N GLY A 33 -1.05 4.76 9.40
CA GLY A 33 -0.37 5.01 10.67
C GLY A 33 -0.62 3.93 11.73
N SER A 34 -1.81 3.34 11.72
CA SER A 34 -2.23 2.29 12.65
C SER A 34 -2.00 0.87 12.10
N VAL A 35 -1.47 0.74 10.88
CA VAL A 35 -1.12 -0.55 10.27
C VAL A 35 0.25 -0.98 10.77
N SER A 36 0.40 -2.25 11.17
CA SER A 36 1.69 -2.76 11.65
C SER A 36 2.81 -2.59 10.62
N SER A 37 4.04 -2.33 11.09
CA SER A 37 5.21 -2.18 10.21
C SER A 37 5.43 -3.41 9.31
N ARG A 38 5.08 -4.61 9.80
CA ARG A 38 5.12 -5.85 9.02
C ARG A 38 4.15 -5.80 7.84
N ASN A 39 2.92 -5.35 8.07
CA ASN A 39 1.90 -5.26 7.01
C ASN A 39 2.25 -4.15 6.00
N CYS A 40 2.82 -3.03 6.45
CA CYS A 40 3.36 -2.03 5.54
C CYS A 40 4.49 -2.60 4.66
N GLY A 41 5.39 -3.41 5.23
CA GLY A 41 6.43 -4.11 4.47
C GLY A 41 5.84 -5.11 3.45
N ASN A 42 4.82 -5.87 3.85
CA ASN A 42 4.10 -6.79 2.97
C ASN A 42 3.40 -6.03 1.83
N LEU A 43 2.87 -4.83 2.08
CA LEU A 43 2.23 -3.99 1.06
C LEU A 43 3.22 -3.58 -0.02
N VAL A 44 4.42 -3.14 0.38
CA VAL A 44 5.47 -2.79 -0.58
C VAL A 44 5.95 -4.03 -1.34
N ARG A 45 6.12 -5.17 -0.66
CA ARG A 45 6.48 -6.45 -1.31
C ARG A 45 5.45 -6.84 -2.37
N LEU A 46 4.16 -6.79 -2.02
CA LEU A 46 3.07 -7.13 -2.92
C LEU A 46 3.02 -6.18 -4.13
N ALA A 47 3.25 -4.88 -3.92
CA ALA A 47 3.34 -3.90 -5.00
C ALA A 47 4.46 -4.25 -6.00
N ILE A 48 5.64 -4.62 -5.49
CA ILE A 48 6.78 -5.03 -6.34
C ILE A 48 6.45 -6.32 -7.07
N GLN A 49 5.87 -7.31 -6.40
CA GLN A 49 5.46 -8.58 -7.04
C GLN A 49 4.47 -8.35 -8.18
N ARG A 50 3.44 -7.51 -7.97
CA ARG A 50 2.50 -7.14 -9.05
C ARG A 50 3.21 -6.44 -10.21
N ALA A 51 4.16 -5.55 -9.92
CA ALA A 51 4.93 -4.86 -10.96
C ALA A 51 5.76 -5.85 -11.79
N GLU A 52 6.46 -6.78 -11.14
CA GLU A 52 7.22 -7.85 -11.81
C GLU A 52 6.30 -8.74 -12.66
N SER A 53 5.12 -9.11 -12.16
CA SER A 53 4.15 -9.91 -12.92
C SER A 53 3.57 -9.20 -14.15
N LEU A 54 3.54 -7.86 -14.17
CA LEU A 54 3.10 -7.08 -15.34
C LEU A 54 4.18 -6.92 -16.41
N MET A 55 5.43 -7.24 -16.11
CA MET A 55 6.56 -7.18 -17.04
C MET A 55 6.80 -8.51 -17.79
N MET A 56 6.15 -9.59 -17.36
CA MET A 56 6.17 -10.91 -18.01
C MET A 56 5.00 -11.04 -18.98
#